data_AF-A0A137RFC9-F1
#
_entry.id   AF-A0A137RFC9-F1
#
_cell.length_a   1.000
_cell.length_b   1.000
_cell.length_c   1.000
_cell.angle_alpha   90.00
_cell.angle_beta   90.00
_cell.angle_gamma   90.00
#
_symmetry.space_group_name_H-M   'P 1'
#
loop_
_entity.id
_entity.type
_entity.pdbx_description
1 polymer ?
#
loop_
_entity_poly.entity_id
_entity_poly.type
_entity_poly.pdbx_seq_one_letter_code
_entity_poly.pdbx_strand_id
1 'polypeptide(L)' 'MEYLQGQDRQQLALYTTCLDEMVPEENSVRFIDRFVGALDLEELGFAALPAQGRPPYDPADLLKLYIYGY' A
#
# COMPACT_ATOMS: atom_id res chain seq x y z
N MET A 1 13.03 -3.43 9.75
CA MET A 1 13.49 -4.07 8.49
C MET A 1 13.11 -3.13 7.37
N GLU A 2 13.94 -2.94 6.35
CA GLU A 2 13.58 -2.07 5.24
C GLU A 2 12.71 -2.84 4.23
N TYR A 3 11.47 -2.42 4.07
CA TYR A 3 10.59 -2.84 2.96
C TYR A 3 10.88 -1.99 1.72
N LEU A 4 10.50 -2.49 0.54
CA LEU A 4 10.46 -1.63 -0.65
C LEU A 4 9.53 -0.45 -0.40
N GLN A 5 10.09 0.75 -0.53
CA GLN A 5 9.31 1.97 -0.44
C GLN A 5 8.55 2.19 -1.73
N GLY A 6 7.24 2.46 -1.60
CA GLY A 6 6.40 2.91 -2.70
C GLY A 6 6.68 4.36 -3.09
N GLN A 7 5.94 4.83 -4.09
CA GLN A 7 5.89 6.26 -4.43
C GLN A 7 4.70 6.91 -3.71
N ASP A 8 4.89 8.14 -3.26
CA ASP A 8 3.80 8.92 -2.68
C ASP A 8 2.78 9.27 -3.76
N ARG A 9 1.52 8.88 -3.56
CA ARG A 9 0.42 9.16 -4.49
C ARG A 9 0.07 10.64 -4.60
N GLN A 10 0.45 11.44 -3.62
CA GLN A 10 0.29 12.90 -3.62
C GLN A 10 1.43 13.61 -4.35
N GLN A 11 2.51 12.88 -4.67
CA GLN A 11 3.60 13.42 -5.46
C GLN A 11 3.10 13.79 -6.86
N LEU A 12 3.39 15.01 -7.30
CA LEU A 12 3.13 15.44 -8.66
C LEU A 12 3.95 14.61 -9.64
N ALA A 13 3.28 14.08 -10.67
CA ALA A 13 3.94 13.44 -11.79
C ALA A 13 4.44 14.51 -12.80
N LEU A 14 4.91 14.08 -13.97
CA LEU A 14 5.24 14.97 -15.11
C LEU A 14 4.05 15.79 -15.65
N TYR A 15 2.85 15.61 -15.08
CA TYR A 15 1.60 16.28 -15.43
C TYR A 15 1.11 17.13 -14.25
N THR A 16 0.24 18.11 -14.50
CA THR A 16 -0.32 19.05 -13.51
C THR A 16 -1.26 18.40 -12.47
N THR A 17 -1.19 17.09 -12.26
CA THR A 17 -2.03 16.32 -11.36
C THR A 17 -1.26 15.16 -10.73
N CYS A 18 -1.66 14.70 -9.55
CA CYS A 18 -1.09 13.55 -8.86
C CYS A 18 -1.96 12.28 -9.02
N LEU A 19 -1.40 11.12 -8.68
CA LEU A 19 -2.14 9.84 -8.75
C LEU A 19 -3.40 9.86 -7.88
N ASP A 20 -3.35 10.51 -6.71
CA ASP A 20 -4.50 10.60 -5.82
C ASP A 20 -5.67 11.41 -6.41
N GLU A 21 -5.38 12.46 -7.19
CA GLU A 21 -6.41 13.28 -7.86
C GLU A 21 -7.06 12.56 -9.06
N MET A 22 -6.34 11.61 -9.68
CA MET A 22 -6.86 10.80 -10.78
C MET A 22 -7.85 9.72 -10.31
N VAL A 23 -7.91 9.45 -9.01
CA VAL A 23 -8.78 8.43 -8.41
C VAL A 23 -10.04 9.09 -7.84
N PRO A 24 -11.26 8.70 -8.25
CA PRO A 24 -12.49 9.26 -7.68
C PRO A 24 -12.60 9.06 -6.16
N GLU A 25 -13.30 9.97 -5.47
CA GLU A 25 -13.54 9.88 -4.01
C GLU A 25 -14.31 8.61 -3.62
N GLU A 26 -15.26 8.18 -4.46
CA GLU A 26 -16.08 6.98 -4.24
C GLU A 26 -15.38 5.68 -4.66
N ASN A 27 -14.10 5.73 -5.05
CA ASN A 27 -13.38 4.53 -5.46
C ASN A 27 -13.09 3.62 -4.25
N SER A 28 -13.46 2.35 -4.36
CA SER A 28 -13.21 1.31 -3.34
C SER A 28 -11.77 1.24 -2.84
N VAL A 29 -10.78 1.58 -3.68
CA VAL A 29 -9.37 1.61 -3.28
C VAL A 29 -9.11 2.51 -2.07
N ARG A 30 -9.87 3.61 -1.93
CA ARG A 30 -9.76 4.53 -0.78
C ARG A 30 -10.26 3.88 0.51
N PHE A 31 -11.33 3.10 0.43
CA PHE A 31 -11.81 2.29 1.56
C PHE A 31 -10.79 1.23 1.94
N ILE A 32 -10.26 0.48 0.97
CA ILE A 32 -9.26 -0.57 1.19
C ILE A 32 -7.99 0.01 1.85
N ASP A 33 -7.51 1.16 1.36
CA ASP A 33 -6.33 1.83 1.90
C ASP A 33 -6.53 2.24 3.37
N ARG A 34 -7.68 2.83 3.71
CA ARG A 34 -8.01 3.19 5.09
C ARG A 34 -8.25 1.97 5.98
N PHE A 35 -8.91 0.95 5.46
CA PHE A 35 -9.20 -0.28 6.19
C PHE A 35 -7.89 -0.98 6.57
N VAL A 36 -7.02 -1.25 5.59
CA VAL A 36 -5.73 -1.91 5.84
C VAL A 36 -4.80 -1.04 6.69
N GLY A 37 -4.78 0.28 6.47
CA GLY A 37 -3.98 1.20 7.27
C GLY A 37 -4.41 1.33 8.74
N ALA A 38 -5.61 0.89 9.10
CA ALA A 38 -6.11 0.88 10.47
C ALA A 38 -5.82 -0.44 11.21
N LEU A 39 -5.30 -1.46 10.53
CA LEU A 39 -5.00 -2.77 11.12
C LEU A 39 -3.60 -2.77 11.74
N ASP A 40 -3.49 -3.37 12.92
CA ASP A 40 -2.19 -3.78 13.45
C ASP A 40 -1.80 -5.12 12.82
N LEU A 41 -0.98 -5.06 11.78
CA LEU A 41 -0.55 -6.26 11.06
C LEU A 41 0.37 -7.14 11.91
N GLU A 42 1.12 -6.58 12.86
CA GLU A 42 1.97 -7.37 13.75
C GLU A 42 1.12 -8.21 14.71
N GLU A 43 0.09 -7.60 15.33
CA GLU A 43 -0.87 -8.32 16.20
C GLU A 43 -1.67 -9.38 15.43
N LEU A 44 -1.96 -9.15 14.14
CA LEU A 44 -2.62 -10.11 13.26
C LEU A 44 -1.70 -11.25 12.80
N GLY A 45 -0.41 -11.23 13.18
CA GLY A 45 0.54 -12.29 12.91
C GLY A 45 1.28 -12.17 11.57
N PHE A 46 1.26 -10.99 10.92
CA PHE A 46 2.11 -10.74 9.77
C PHE A 46 3.56 -10.60 10.23
N ALA A 47 4.39 -11.56 9.81
CA ALA A 47 5.81 -11.58 10.17
C ALA A 47 6.67 -10.89 9.10
N ALA A 48 7.68 -10.14 9.56
CA ALA A 48 8.72 -9.63 8.68
C ALA A 48 9.56 -10.77 8.11
N LEU A 49 9.66 -10.85 6.78
CA LEU A 49 10.51 -11.83 6.10
C LEU A 49 11.95 -11.31 5.99
N PRO A 50 12.96 -12.18 6.17
CA PRO A 50 14.35 -11.80 5.95
C PRO A 50 14.58 -11.50 4.46
N ALA A 51 15.28 -10.40 4.18
CA ALA A 51 15.64 -10.03 2.81
C ALA A 51 16.63 -11.05 2.21
N GLN A 52 16.34 -11.53 1.00
CA GLN A 52 17.23 -12.39 0.21
C GLN A 52 17.74 -11.62 -1.00
N GLY A 53 18.53 -10.57 -0.75
CA GLY A 53 19.05 -9.65 -1.75
C GLY A 53 18.13 -8.46 -2.00
N ARG A 54 16.94 -8.68 -2.58
CA ARG A 54 15.93 -7.62 -2.71
C ARG A 54 15.18 -7.46 -1.39
N PRO A 55 14.91 -6.22 -0.93
CA PRO A 55 13.99 -5.99 0.19
C PRO A 55 12.63 -6.67 -0.04
N PRO A 56 11.93 -7.11 1.02
CA PRO A 56 10.56 -7.61 0.89
C PRO A 56 9.58 -6.47 0.59
N TYR A 57 8.39 -6.82 0.06
CA TYR A 57 7.26 -5.89 -0.01
C TYR A 57 6.67 -5.67 1.39
N ASP A 58 6.02 -4.52 1.58
CA ASP A 58 5.25 -4.25 2.79
C ASP A 58 4.04 -5.22 2.87
N PRO A 59 3.85 -5.94 3.99
CA PRO A 59 2.68 -6.78 4.21
C PRO A 59 1.34 -6.06 4.00
N ALA A 60 1.27 -4.76 4.31
CA ALA A 60 0.08 -3.94 4.10
C ALA A 60 -0.25 -3.83 2.62
N ASP A 61 0.75 -3.59 1.77
CA ASP A 61 0.54 -3.48 0.33
C ASP A 61 0.09 -4.81 -0.28
N LEU A 62 0.67 -5.92 0.18
CA LEU A 62 0.25 -7.26 -0.24
C LEU A 62 -1.19 -7.56 0.18
N LEU A 63 -1.61 -7.16 1.39
CA LEU A 63 -2.98 -7.32 1.85
C LEU A 63 -3.97 -6.45 1.05
N LYS A 64 -3.61 -5.20 0.75
CA LYS A 64 -4.43 -4.33 -0.13
C LYS A 64 -4.63 -4.99 -1.50
N LEU A 65 -3.57 -5.53 -2.10
CA LEU A 65 -3.66 -6.25 -3.38
C LEU A 65 -4.53 -7.51 -3.29
N TYR A 66 -4.41 -8.25 -2.20
CA TYR A 66 -5.23 -9.44 -1.96
C TYR A 66 -6.73 -9.09 -1.88
N ILE A 67 -7.08 -8.04 -1.12
CA ILE A 67 -8.47 -7.57 -0.99
C ILE A 67 -8.98 -7.00 -2.32
N TYR A 68 -8.15 -6.28 -3.07
CA TYR A 68 -8.54 -5.70 -4.36
C TYR A 68 -8.78 -6.76 -5.45
N GLY A 69 -8.05 -7.88 -5.37
CA GLY A 69 -8.16 -8.99 -6.32
C GLY A 69 -9.30 -9.97 -6.06
N TYR A 70 -10.00 -9.84 -4.93
CA TYR A 70 -11.11 -10.71 -4.53
C TYR A 70 -12.45 -9.98 -4.69
#